data_AF-A0A0L0UL23-F1
#
_entry.id   AF-A0A0L0UL23-F1
#
_cell.length_a   1.000
_cell.length_b   1.000
_cell.length_c   1.000
_cell.angle_alpha   90.00
_cell.angle_beta   90.00
_cell.angle_gamma   90.00
#
_symmetry.space_group_name_H-M   'P 1'
#
loop_
_entity.id
_entity.type
_entity.pdbx_description
1 polymer ?
#
loop_
_entity_poly.entity_id
_entity_poly.type
_entity_poly.pdbx_seq_one_letter_code
_entity_poly.pdbx_strand_id
1 'polypeptide(L)'
;MAEHLGLAVANFLAEHFGWQNFTFPRDYVYKLAVRDLQIYNEFKGNNWADLSSRYGITERGLRKLIHRVHKRVMKHKQPMLDLFGGGE
;
A
#
# COMPACT_ATOMS: atom_id res chain seq x y z
N MET A 1 26.28 3.19 -11.66
CA MET A 1 26.31 2.58 -10.30
C MET A 1 24.93 2.16 -9.79
N ALA A 2 23.85 2.94 -9.99
CA ALA A 2 22.49 2.54 -9.59
C ALA A 2 21.90 1.38 -10.42
N GLU A 3 22.34 1.23 -11.67
CA GLU A 3 21.86 0.18 -12.59
C GLU A 3 22.26 -1.24 -12.14
N HIS A 4 23.45 -1.38 -11.55
CA HIS A 4 23.95 -2.68 -11.08
C HIS A 4 23.17 -3.22 -9.88
N LEU A 5 22.63 -2.33 -9.03
CA LEU A 5 21.82 -2.74 -7.88
C LEU A 5 20.44 -3.24 -8.33
N GLY A 6 19.83 -2.58 -9.32
CA GLY A 6 18.55 -3.01 -9.89
C GLY A 6 18.67 -4.37 -10.57
N LEU A 7 19.77 -4.60 -11.31
CA LEU A 7 20.04 -5.88 -11.96
C LEU A 7 20.25 -7.01 -10.95
N ALA A 8 20.98 -6.75 -9.86
CA ALA A 8 21.23 -7.74 -8.81
C ALA A 8 19.93 -8.16 -8.09
N VAL A 9 19.04 -7.20 -7.80
CA VAL A 9 17.73 -7.49 -7.20
C VAL A 9 16.85 -8.25 -8.17
N ALA A 10 16.82 -7.86 -9.45
CA ALA A 10 16.06 -8.57 -10.48
C ALA A 10 16.55 -10.00 -10.68
N ASN A 11 17.87 -10.21 -10.69
CA ASN A 11 18.48 -11.52 -10.86
C ASN A 11 18.26 -12.42 -9.63
N PHE A 12 18.37 -11.87 -8.43
CA PHE A 12 18.02 -12.59 -7.19
C PHE A 12 16.54 -13.01 -7.20
N LEU A 13 15.63 -12.13 -7.62
CA LEU A 13 14.23 -12.46 -7.74
C LEU A 13 13.98 -13.54 -8.80
N ALA A 14 14.66 -13.48 -9.95
CA ALA A 14 14.54 -14.48 -11.01
C ALA A 14 15.09 -15.86 -10.60
N GLU A 15 16.23 -15.91 -9.92
CA GLU A 15 16.86 -17.15 -9.45
C GLU A 15 16.07 -17.81 -8.31
N HIS A 16 15.55 -17.02 -7.36
CA HIS A 16 14.80 -17.56 -6.22
C HIS A 16 13.30 -17.78 -6.50
N PHE A 17 12.68 -17.00 -7.39
CA PHE A 17 11.24 -17.06 -7.63
C PHE A 17 10.86 -17.52 -9.06
N GLY A 18 11.83 -17.72 -9.96
CA GLY A 18 11.58 -18.00 -11.38
C GLY A 18 11.07 -19.41 -11.72
N TRP A 19 10.98 -20.32 -10.76
CA TRP A 19 10.54 -21.70 -11.02
C TRP A 19 9.17 -22.06 -10.44
N GLN A 20 8.51 -21.15 -9.73
CA GLN A 20 7.15 -21.34 -9.22
C GLN A 20 6.22 -20.29 -9.80
N ASN A 21 5.15 -20.74 -10.45
CA ASN A 21 4.08 -19.86 -10.89
C ASN A 21 3.31 -19.39 -9.64
N PHE A 22 3.72 -18.26 -9.05
CA PHE A 22 3.03 -17.68 -7.89
C PHE A 22 1.70 -17.08 -8.36
N THR A 23 0.62 -17.83 -8.18
CA THR A 23 -0.72 -17.24 -8.25
C THR A 23 -0.94 -16.45 -6.98
N PHE A 24 -0.78 -15.13 -7.03
CA PHE A 24 -1.25 -14.28 -5.94
C PHE A 24 -2.77 -14.41 -5.89
N PRO A 25 -3.35 -15.03 -4.84
CA PRO A 25 -4.78 -15.13 -4.76
C PRO A 25 -5.32 -13.70 -4.71
N ARG A 26 -6.31 -13.39 -5.54
CA ARG A 26 -7.02 -12.09 -5.56
C ARG A 26 -7.41 -11.63 -4.15
N ASP A 27 -7.70 -12.60 -3.28
CA ASP A 27 -8.04 -12.44 -1.88
C ASP A 27 -6.90 -11.90 -1.00
N TYR A 28 -5.62 -12.13 -1.32
CA TYR A 28 -4.49 -11.59 -0.54
C TYR A 28 -4.40 -10.07 -0.65
N VAL A 29 -4.62 -9.53 -1.86
CA VAL A 29 -4.70 -8.09 -2.08
C VAL A 29 -5.91 -7.49 -1.34
N TYR A 30 -7.01 -8.23 -1.26
CA TYR A 30 -8.19 -7.84 -0.49
C TYR A 30 -7.93 -7.84 1.02
N LYS A 31 -7.33 -8.90 1.57
CA LYS A 31 -6.95 -9.01 2.99
C LYS A 31 -5.97 -7.91 3.41
N LEU A 32 -5.01 -7.58 2.55
CA LEU A 32 -4.10 -6.47 2.79
C LEU A 32 -4.86 -5.13 2.83
N ALA A 33 -5.81 -4.92 1.93
CA ALA A 33 -6.66 -3.72 1.94
C ALA A 33 -7.56 -3.65 3.19
N VAL A 34 -8.05 -4.78 3.70
CA VAL A 34 -8.84 -4.83 4.94
C VAL A 34 -8.00 -4.44 6.14
N ARG A 35 -6.77 -4.98 6.27
CA ARG A 35 -5.84 -4.59 7.34
C ARG A 35 -5.49 -3.11 7.28
N ASP A 36 -5.20 -2.60 6.09
CA ASP A 36 -4.87 -1.18 5.89
C ASP A 36 -6.05 -0.27 6.26
N LEU A 37 -7.29 -0.68 5.94
CA LEU A 37 -8.51 0.03 6.34
C LEU A 37 -8.76 -0.01 7.85
N GLN A 38 -8.47 -1.14 8.52
CA GLN A 38 -8.56 -1.24 9.98
C GLN A 38 -7.61 -0.26 10.66
N ILE A 39 -6.33 -0.26 10.23
CA ILE A 39 -5.32 0.68 10.72
C ILE A 39 -5.76 2.13 10.48
N TYR A 40 -6.33 2.43 9.31
CA TYR A 40 -6.84 3.76 8.98
C TYR A 40 -8.03 4.16 9.87
N ASN A 41 -8.94 3.25 10.19
CA ASN A 41 -10.08 3.52 11.06
C ASN A 41 -9.69 3.68 12.54
N GLU A 42 -8.67 2.96 13.00
CA GLU A 42 -8.14 3.08 14.36
C GLU A 42 -7.23 4.31 14.53
N PHE A 43 -6.80 4.92 13.43
CA PHE A 43 -5.95 6.10 13.46
C PHE A 43 -6.72 7.35 13.92
N LYS A 44 -6.32 7.89 15.08
CA LYS A 44 -6.94 9.07 15.73
C LYS A 44 -6.15 10.38 15.53
N GLY A 45 -5.08 10.37 14.74
CA GLY A 45 -4.23 11.57 14.53
C GLY A 45 -3.00 11.64 15.43
N ASN A 46 -3.08 11.12 16.65
CA ASN A 46 -2.01 11.24 17.67
C ASN A 46 -1.53 9.89 18.25
N ASN A 47 -2.02 8.76 17.74
CA ASN A 47 -1.70 7.41 18.25
C ASN A 47 -0.65 6.67 17.40
N TRP A 48 0.34 7.38 16.86
CA TRP A 48 1.37 6.83 15.98
C TRP A 48 2.21 5.72 16.65
N ALA A 49 2.68 5.96 17.87
CA ALA A 49 3.52 5.00 18.60
C ALA A 49 2.75 3.74 19.02
N ASP A 50 1.50 3.90 19.47
CA ASP A 50 0.61 2.78 19.85
C ASP A 50 0.31 1.90 18.64
N LEU A 51 -0.08 2.49 17.50
CA LEU A 51 -0.33 1.73 16.28
C LEU A 51 0.93 1.08 15.71
N SER A 52 2.08 1.77 15.80
CA SER A 52 3.37 1.21 15.40
C SER A 52 3.70 -0.06 16.19
N SER A 53 3.48 -0.04 17.50
CA SER A 53 3.72 -1.19 18.38
C SER A 53 2.72 -2.33 18.12
N ARG A 54 1.42 -2.00 18.03
CA ARG A 54 0.34 -2.99 17.79
C ARG A 54 0.47 -3.72 16.46
N TYR A 55 0.85 -3.01 15.40
CA TYR A 55 0.89 -3.56 14.05
C TYR A 55 2.31 -3.93 13.57
N GLY A 56 3.35 -3.60 14.35
CA GLY A 56 4.75 -3.85 13.99
C GLY A 56 5.23 -3.03 12.78
N ILE A 57 4.64 -1.85 12.55
CA ILE A 57 4.93 -1.00 11.38
C ILE A 57 5.64 0.26 11.86
N THR A 58 6.77 0.62 11.25
CA THR A 58 7.48 1.87 11.57
C THR A 58 6.58 3.09 11.34
N GLU A 59 6.75 4.16 12.11
CA GLU A 59 5.95 5.39 11.97
C GLU A 59 6.00 5.98 10.55
N ARG A 60 7.16 5.89 9.89
CA ARG A 60 7.31 6.28 8.47
C ARG A 60 6.46 5.41 7.54
N GLY A 61 6.42 4.10 7.77
CA GLY A 61 5.58 3.17 7.04
C GLY A 61 4.09 3.42 7.29
N LEU A 62 3.71 3.72 8.53
CA LEU A 62 2.35 4.01 8.95
C LEU A 62 1.80 5.27 8.27
N ARG A 63 2.61 6.34 8.19
CA ARG A 63 2.27 7.56 7.41
C ARG A 63 2.00 7.25 5.94
N LYS A 64 2.86 6.46 5.29
CA LYS A 64 2.68 6.06 3.89
C LYS A 64 1.45 5.18 3.70
N LEU A 65 1.13 4.33 4.65
CA LEU A 65 -0.08 3.49 4.63
C LEU A 65 -1.33 4.36 4.70
N ILE A 66 -1.42 5.23 5.70
CA ILE A 66 -2.57 6.13 5.88
C ILE A 66 -2.78 7.01 4.64
N HIS A 67 -1.71 7.58 4.08
CA HIS A 67 -1.82 8.39 2.86
C HIS A 67 -2.36 7.59 1.66
N ARG A 68 -1.90 6.35 1.48
CA ARG A 68 -2.37 5.45 0.41
C ARG A 68 -3.85 5.10 0.57
N VAL A 69 -4.28 4.75 1.78
CA VAL A 69 -5.68 4.43 2.08
C VAL A 69 -6.56 5.66 1.90
N HIS A 70 -6.13 6.82 2.41
CA HIS A 70 -6.85 8.08 2.26
C HIS A 70 -7.09 8.43 0.78
N LYS A 71 -6.05 8.34 -0.06
CA LYS A 71 -6.18 8.56 -1.51
C LYS A 71 -7.17 7.58 -2.16
N ARG A 72 -7.17 6.32 -1.74
CA ARG A 72 -8.10 5.29 -2.24
C ARG A 72 -9.54 5.58 -1.84
N VAL A 73 -9.77 5.98 -0.59
CA VAL A 73 -11.09 6.37 -0.06
C VAL A 73 -11.60 7.63 -0.76
N MET A 74 -10.75 8.65 -0.94
CA MET A 74 -11.12 9.87 -1.66
C MET A 74 -11.48 9.56 -3.11
N LYS A 75 -10.69 8.74 -3.82
CA LYS A 75 -11.01 8.30 -5.18
C LYS A 75 -12.35 7.54 -5.25
N HIS A 76 -12.65 6.70 -4.25
CA HIS A 76 -13.94 6.01 -4.17
C HIS A 76 -15.12 6.94 -3.84
N LYS A 77 -14.87 8.04 -3.11
CA LYS A 77 -15.88 9.05 -2.77
C LYS A 77 -16.08 10.11 -3.86
N GLN A 78 -15.09 10.32 -4.74
CA GLN A 78 -15.15 11.26 -5.86
C GLN A 78 -15.25 10.57 -7.24
N PRO A 79 -16.16 9.63 -7.51
CA PRO A 79 -16.43 9.25 -8.89
C PRO A 79 -17.19 10.35 -9.66
N MET A 80 -17.85 11.27 -8.94
CA MET A 80 -18.72 12.30 -9.53
C MET A 80 -17.99 13.59 -9.91
N LEU A 81 -16.84 13.91 -9.31
CA LEU A 81 -16.17 15.19 -9.53
C LEU A 81 -15.31 15.22 -10.82
N ASP A 82 -14.72 14.08 -11.20
CA ASP A 82 -13.93 13.96 -12.44
C ASP A 82 -14.81 13.97 -13.71
N LEU A 83 -16.14 13.86 -13.59
CA LEU A 83 -17.08 13.91 -14.71
C LEU A 83 -17.49 15.35 -15.10
N PHE A 84 -17.25 16.33 -14.24
CA PHE A 84 -17.64 17.73 -14.42
C PHE A 84 -16.47 18.71 -14.57
N GLY A 85 -15.23 18.23 -14.54
CA GLY A 85 -14.00 19.08 -14.63
C GLY A 85 -13.38 19.17 -16.03
N GLY A 86 -14.12 18.81 -17.08
CA GLY A 86 -13.67 18.78 -18.48
C GLY A 86 -14.35 19.85 -19.35
N GLY A 87 -14.12 21.10 -19.00
CA GLY A 87 -14.43 22.32 -19.74
C GLY A 87 -13.83 23.42 -18.86
N GLU A 88 -12.80 24.15 -19.27
CA GLU A 88 -12.71 24.98 -20.48
C GLU A 88 -11.25 25.11 -20.97
#